data_AF-A0A8I6RCW3-F1
#
_entry.id   AF-A0A8I6RCW3-F1
#
_cell.length_a   1.000
_cell.length_b   1.000
_cell.length_c   1.000
_cell.angle_alpha   90.00
_cell.angle_beta   90.00
_cell.angle_gamma   90.00
#
_symmetry.space_group_name_H-M   'P 1'
#
loop_
_entity.id
_entity.type
_entity.pdbx_description
1 polymer ?
#
loop_
_entity_poly.entity_id
_entity_poly.type
_entity_poly.pdbx_seq_one_letter_code
_entity_poly.pdbx_strand_id
1 'polypeptide(L)'
;MKGGSSELLLDPQAELRKQKLLNLTAAKKPKQVQQRTCRQKLWFYATSFFTMSAVSAGSSLLFLVPLYVDPAISTLVADFTPRPVTCTTTRKEDHSGIFNCSWSSCREGCTSDMYRCTHIYVNYTPFGNDTFDEEFEGILLVNIKGCGYPPDVTCSNFTESYGEPGSEFPCYYSRQNRTIVMRHYDRDRQVEVIIHYFAIPFVVTVVTSVVLCVMHCDCRRSQAPAIRRTRIQDQSDCSISTRVERMQSQADVNRPL
;
A
#
# COMPACT_ATOMS: atom_id res chain seq x y z
N MET A 1 85.19 -5.97 29.13
CA MET A 1 84.00 -5.49 29.86
C MET A 1 82.78 -6.13 29.22
N LYS A 2 81.93 -6.77 30.07
CA LYS A 2 80.50 -7.13 29.94
C LYS A 2 79.93 -7.21 28.50
N GLY A 3 79.40 -8.31 28.00
CA GLY A 3 78.54 -9.31 28.65
C GLY A 3 77.22 -9.40 27.86
N GLY A 4 76.70 -10.61 27.66
CA GLY A 4 75.34 -10.82 27.16
C GLY A 4 75.20 -11.50 25.81
N SER A 5 75.68 -12.73 25.66
CA SER A 5 75.03 -13.69 24.75
C SER A 5 74.05 -14.49 25.59
N SER A 6 72.80 -14.03 25.63
CA SER A 6 71.71 -14.78 26.20
C SER A 6 71.53 -16.06 25.39
N GLU A 7 71.78 -17.19 26.03
CA GLU A 7 71.34 -18.49 25.54
C GLU A 7 69.86 -18.41 25.19
N LEU A 8 69.56 -18.45 23.90
CA LEU A 8 68.23 -18.82 23.44
C LEU A 8 68.14 -20.33 23.61
N LEU A 9 67.93 -20.77 24.87
CA LEU A 9 67.50 -22.11 25.20
C LEU A 9 66.24 -22.36 24.36
N LEU A 10 66.41 -23.07 23.24
CA LEU A 10 65.29 -23.61 22.47
C LEU A 10 64.58 -24.59 23.39
N ASP A 11 63.58 -24.09 24.10
CA ASP A 11 62.74 -24.87 24.97
C ASP A 11 62.07 -25.96 24.10
N PRO A 12 62.37 -27.26 24.30
CA PRO A 12 61.81 -28.33 23.46
C PRO A 12 60.27 -28.37 23.51
N GLN A 13 59.65 -27.75 24.52
CA GLN A 13 58.21 -27.55 24.57
C GLN A 13 57.67 -26.53 23.54
N ALA A 14 58.46 -25.51 23.17
CA ALA A 14 58.05 -24.50 22.22
C ALA A 14 57.91 -25.08 20.81
N GLU A 15 58.85 -25.94 20.40
CA GLU A 15 58.82 -26.59 19.08
C GLU A 15 57.65 -27.59 18.99
N LEU A 16 57.34 -28.30 20.07
CA LEU A 16 56.19 -29.21 20.13
C LEU A 16 54.84 -28.46 20.04
N ARG A 17 54.73 -27.29 20.68
CA ARG A 17 53.54 -26.42 20.57
C ARG A 17 53.37 -25.87 19.17
N LYS A 18 54.47 -25.45 18.54
CA LYS A 18 54.48 -25.00 17.14
C LYS A 18 54.07 -26.11 16.18
N GLN A 19 54.54 -27.34 16.39
CA GLN A 19 54.09 -28.50 15.61
C GLN A 19 52.61 -28.81 15.80
N LYS A 20 52.08 -28.75 17.03
CA LYS A 20 50.63 -28.90 17.28
C LYS A 20 49.83 -27.80 16.60
N LEU A 21 50.29 -26.56 16.64
CA LEU A 21 49.64 -25.44 15.95
C LEU A 21 49.60 -25.66 14.44
N LEU A 22 50.72 -26.10 13.85
CA LEU A 22 50.83 -26.43 12.42
C LEU A 22 49.95 -27.62 12.01
N ASN A 23 49.81 -28.62 12.87
CA ASN A 23 48.93 -29.76 12.62
C ASN A 23 47.44 -29.36 12.73
N LEU A 24 47.09 -28.45 13.64
CA LEU A 24 45.73 -27.91 13.76
C LEU A 24 45.38 -27.00 12.57
N THR A 25 46.32 -26.23 12.04
CA THR A 25 46.10 -25.42 10.82
C THR A 25 46.06 -26.30 9.56
N ALA A 26 46.86 -27.37 9.49
CA ALA A 26 46.82 -28.34 8.39
C ALA A 26 45.54 -29.20 8.40
N ALA A 27 45.00 -29.54 9.57
CA ALA A 27 43.75 -30.29 9.71
C ALA A 27 42.50 -29.44 9.38
N LYS A 28 42.63 -28.10 9.41
CA LYS A 28 41.56 -27.18 9.04
C LYS A 28 41.49 -27.09 7.51
N LYS A 29 40.90 -28.12 6.88
CA LYS A 29 40.54 -28.06 5.45
C LYS A 29 39.81 -26.74 5.21
N PRO A 30 40.22 -25.93 4.22
CA PRO A 30 39.53 -24.68 3.92
C PRO A 30 38.05 -25.04 3.70
N LYS A 31 37.15 -24.39 4.44
CA LYS A 31 35.71 -24.47 4.17
C LYS A 31 35.57 -24.07 2.70
N GLN A 32 35.35 -25.04 1.81
CA GLN A 32 35.09 -24.73 0.42
C GLN A 32 33.83 -23.88 0.41
N VAL A 33 33.98 -22.59 0.09
CA VAL A 33 32.86 -21.71 -0.17
C VAL A 33 32.23 -22.27 -1.44
N GLN A 34 31.20 -23.11 -1.28
CA GLN A 34 30.46 -23.69 -2.39
C GLN A 34 29.98 -22.53 -3.26
N GLN A 35 30.62 -22.32 -4.41
CA GLN A 35 30.22 -21.26 -5.33
C GLN A 35 28.79 -21.58 -5.78
N ARG A 36 27.85 -20.65 -5.51
CA ARG A 36 26.45 -20.82 -5.92
C ARG A 36 26.40 -21.02 -7.43
N THR A 37 25.88 -22.17 -7.85
CA THR A 37 25.60 -22.51 -9.26
C THR A 37 24.80 -21.39 -9.92
N CYS A 38 24.98 -21.12 -11.21
CA CYS A 38 24.27 -20.05 -11.94
C CYS A 38 22.74 -20.10 -11.70
N ARG A 39 22.19 -21.32 -11.66
CA ARG A 39 20.77 -21.58 -11.32
C ARG A 39 20.38 -21.08 -9.93
N GLN A 40 21.22 -21.27 -8.91
CA GLN A 40 20.94 -20.80 -7.55
C GLN A 40 21.03 -19.28 -7.42
N LYS A 41 21.93 -18.64 -8.19
CA LYS A 41 21.98 -17.17 -8.28
C LYS A 41 20.71 -16.63 -8.92
N LEU A 42 20.31 -17.18 -10.07
CA LEU A 42 19.09 -16.79 -10.76
C LEU A 42 17.85 -16.94 -9.87
N TRP A 43 17.71 -18.06 -9.17
CA TRP A 43 16.63 -18.30 -8.23
C TRP A 43 16.62 -17.28 -7.07
N PHE A 44 17.78 -16.96 -6.49
CA PHE A 44 17.88 -15.97 -5.42
C PHE A 44 17.46 -14.57 -5.88
N TYR A 45 17.92 -14.14 -7.06
CA TYR A 45 17.52 -12.84 -7.63
C TYR A 45 16.03 -12.83 -8.03
N ALA A 46 15.51 -13.92 -8.59
CA ALA A 46 14.09 -14.04 -8.94
C ALA A 46 13.19 -13.95 -7.70
N THR A 47 13.50 -14.70 -6.62
CA THR A 47 12.76 -14.60 -5.36
C THR A 47 12.80 -13.18 -4.81
N SER A 48 13.96 -12.53 -4.78
CA SER A 48 14.08 -11.15 -4.30
C SER A 48 13.29 -10.15 -5.15
N PHE A 49 13.25 -10.33 -6.47
CA PHE A 49 12.49 -9.46 -7.36
C PHE A 49 10.98 -9.61 -7.12
N PHE A 50 10.47 -10.85 -7.11
CA PHE A 50 9.06 -11.10 -6.88
C PHE A 50 8.58 -10.68 -5.49
N THR A 51 9.40 -10.83 -4.44
CA THR A 51 9.04 -10.34 -3.10
C THR A 51 8.98 -8.82 -3.05
N MET A 52 9.94 -8.11 -3.64
CA MET A 52 9.90 -6.64 -3.71
C MET A 52 8.69 -6.14 -4.52
N SER A 53 8.39 -6.77 -5.66
CA SER A 53 7.19 -6.44 -6.44
C SER A 53 5.89 -6.73 -5.70
N ALA A 54 5.80 -7.84 -4.97
CA ALA A 54 4.61 -8.17 -4.19
C ALA A 54 4.37 -7.18 -3.05
N VAL A 55 5.44 -6.81 -2.32
CA VAL A 55 5.35 -5.85 -1.20
C VAL A 55 5.01 -4.45 -1.68
N SER A 56 5.59 -4.01 -2.80
CA SER A 56 5.30 -2.67 -3.36
C SER A 56 3.90 -2.59 -3.97
N ALA A 57 3.46 -3.61 -4.72
CA ALA A 57 2.11 -3.68 -5.26
C ALA A 57 1.05 -3.77 -4.15
N GLY A 58 1.31 -4.60 -3.12
CA GLY A 58 0.45 -4.70 -1.95
C GLY A 58 0.35 -3.38 -1.17
N SER A 59 1.48 -2.71 -0.93
CA SER A 59 1.49 -1.39 -0.28
C SER A 59 0.74 -0.35 -1.10
N SER A 60 0.88 -0.37 -2.42
CA SER A 60 0.22 0.59 -3.32
C SER A 60 -1.31 0.45 -3.26
N LEU A 61 -1.84 -0.78 -3.20
CA LEU A 61 -3.28 -1.03 -3.08
C LEU A 61 -3.89 -0.39 -1.82
N LEU A 62 -3.16 -0.37 -0.70
CA LEU A 62 -3.66 0.22 0.55
C LEU A 62 -3.93 1.73 0.44
N PHE A 63 -3.19 2.43 -0.43
CA PHE A 63 -3.38 3.87 -0.64
C PHE A 63 -4.28 4.16 -1.85
N LEU A 64 -4.13 3.41 -2.95
CA LEU A 64 -4.91 3.62 -4.17
C LEU A 64 -6.38 3.29 -3.98
N VAL A 65 -6.71 2.29 -3.16
CA VAL A 65 -8.12 1.88 -2.97
C VAL A 65 -8.95 3.01 -2.31
N PRO A 66 -8.59 3.54 -1.13
CA PRO A 66 -9.38 4.61 -0.51
C PRO A 66 -9.37 5.93 -1.32
N LEU A 67 -8.27 6.22 -2.03
CA LEU A 67 -8.12 7.49 -2.75
C LEU A 67 -8.80 7.52 -4.12
N TYR A 68 -8.75 6.43 -4.89
CA TYR A 68 -9.21 6.41 -6.28
C TYR A 68 -10.34 5.41 -6.54
N VAL A 69 -10.26 4.23 -5.93
CA VAL A 69 -11.19 3.13 -6.24
C VAL A 69 -12.52 3.34 -5.53
N ASP A 70 -12.50 3.68 -4.25
CA ASP A 70 -13.71 3.98 -3.46
C ASP A 70 -14.58 5.09 -4.07
N PRO A 71 -14.05 6.27 -4.47
CA PRO A 71 -14.86 7.27 -5.14
C PRO A 71 -15.34 6.83 -6.52
N ALA A 72 -14.55 6.07 -7.29
CA ALA A 72 -14.96 5.57 -8.60
C ALA A 72 -16.11 4.56 -8.49
N ILE A 73 -16.01 3.59 -7.58
CA ILE A 73 -17.07 2.62 -7.30
C ILE A 73 -18.33 3.34 -6.82
N SER A 74 -18.21 4.27 -5.89
CA SER A 74 -19.35 5.04 -5.38
C SER A 74 -20.07 5.80 -6.50
N THR A 75 -19.32 6.34 -7.46
CA THR A 75 -19.87 7.03 -8.63
C THR A 75 -20.60 6.06 -9.57
N LEU A 76 -20.07 4.85 -9.78
CA LEU A 76 -20.74 3.82 -10.60
C LEU A 76 -22.02 3.30 -9.92
N VAL A 77 -21.98 3.05 -8.61
CA VAL A 77 -23.12 2.54 -7.84
C VAL A 77 -24.25 3.56 -7.76
N ALA A 78 -23.92 4.86 -7.72
CA ALA A 78 -24.91 5.92 -7.79
C ALA A 78 -25.65 5.97 -9.15
N ASP A 79 -25.19 5.25 -10.18
CA ASP A 79 -25.89 5.05 -11.45
C ASP A 79 -26.38 6.35 -12.11
N PHE A 80 -25.42 7.20 -12.51
CA PHE A 80 -25.70 8.44 -13.24
C PHE A 80 -26.15 8.16 -14.68
N THR A 81 -27.05 9.00 -15.18
CA THR A 81 -27.44 8.93 -16.59
C THR A 81 -26.24 9.25 -17.50
N PRO A 82 -26.03 8.51 -18.61
CA PRO A 82 -24.93 8.81 -19.53
C PRO A 82 -25.23 10.01 -20.45
N ARG A 83 -26.51 10.44 -20.53
CA ARG A 83 -26.92 11.63 -21.28
C ARG A 83 -27.14 12.78 -20.31
N PRO A 84 -26.62 13.99 -20.60
CA PRO A 84 -26.83 15.14 -19.75
C PRO A 84 -28.23 15.72 -19.93
N VAL A 85 -28.79 16.28 -18.86
CA VAL A 85 -29.97 17.17 -18.87
C VAL A 85 -29.53 18.61 -18.63
N THR A 86 -30.43 19.58 -18.80
CA THR A 86 -30.17 20.97 -18.42
C THR A 86 -30.50 21.15 -16.94
N CYS A 87 -29.53 21.64 -16.18
CA CYS A 87 -29.73 22.08 -14.80
C CYS A 87 -29.71 23.60 -14.73
N THR A 88 -30.58 24.15 -13.90
CA THR A 88 -30.65 25.58 -13.60
C THR A 88 -30.37 25.80 -12.11
N THR A 89 -29.37 26.62 -11.78
CA THR A 89 -29.07 26.92 -10.37
C THR A 89 -30.18 27.73 -9.74
N THR A 90 -30.75 27.23 -8.64
CA THR A 90 -31.83 27.91 -7.91
C THR A 90 -31.27 28.85 -6.87
N ARG A 91 -30.29 28.39 -6.07
CA ARG A 91 -29.63 29.19 -5.04
C ARG A 91 -28.25 28.63 -4.69
N LYS A 92 -27.43 29.51 -4.14
CA LYS A 92 -26.15 29.20 -3.50
C LYS A 92 -26.17 29.69 -2.06
N GLU A 93 -25.77 28.84 -1.14
CA GLU A 93 -25.63 29.16 0.27
C GLU A 93 -24.21 28.84 0.74
N ASP A 94 -23.60 29.78 1.46
CA ASP A 94 -22.28 29.59 2.05
C ASP A 94 -22.42 29.42 3.57
N HIS A 95 -22.02 28.26 4.06
CA HIS A 95 -22.14 27.88 5.47
C HIS A 95 -20.76 27.79 6.12
N SER A 96 -20.73 28.00 7.44
CA SER A 96 -19.52 27.79 8.24
C SER A 96 -19.82 27.09 9.56
N GLY A 97 -18.81 26.36 10.06
CA GLY A 97 -18.89 25.53 11.25
C GLY A 97 -19.07 24.04 10.93
N ILE A 98 -18.54 23.18 11.81
CA ILE A 98 -18.46 21.73 11.60
C ILE A 98 -19.85 21.05 11.52
N PHE A 99 -20.85 21.60 12.23
CA PHE A 99 -22.20 21.02 12.28
C PHE A 99 -23.08 21.43 11.10
N ASN A 100 -22.80 22.58 10.48
CA ASN A 100 -23.59 23.08 9.34
C ASN A 100 -23.07 22.54 8.00
N CYS A 101 -21.83 22.06 7.97
CA CYS A 101 -21.16 21.55 6.77
C CYS A 101 -21.13 20.02 6.72
N SER A 102 -22.30 19.38 6.58
CA SER A 102 -22.40 17.93 6.37
C SER A 102 -22.00 17.52 4.94
N TRP A 103 -22.17 18.41 3.96
CA TRP A 103 -21.76 18.23 2.58
C TRP A 103 -21.24 19.55 1.99
N SER A 104 -20.68 19.51 0.78
CA SER A 104 -20.32 20.70 0.01
C SER A 104 -20.35 20.37 -1.47
N SER A 105 -20.77 21.32 -2.30
CA SER A 105 -20.73 21.21 -3.75
C SER A 105 -19.30 21.07 -4.27
N CYS A 106 -18.36 21.81 -3.67
CA CYS A 106 -16.94 21.69 -3.92
C CYS A 106 -16.15 22.04 -2.65
N ARG A 107 -15.11 21.25 -2.35
CA ARG A 107 -14.12 21.52 -1.31
C ARG A 107 -12.72 21.19 -1.80
N GLU A 108 -11.74 21.99 -1.40
CA GLU A 108 -10.34 21.66 -1.63
C GLU A 108 -9.89 20.58 -0.63
N GLY A 109 -9.47 19.43 -1.16
CA GLY A 109 -9.02 18.31 -0.36
C GLY A 109 -10.13 17.38 0.12
N CYS A 110 -9.96 16.07 -0.09
CA CYS A 110 -10.92 15.06 0.35
C CYS A 110 -10.68 14.56 1.78
N THR A 111 -9.48 14.80 2.33
CA THR A 111 -9.08 14.35 3.69
C THR A 111 -9.02 15.49 4.71
N SER A 112 -9.28 16.73 4.29
CA SER A 112 -9.31 17.91 5.17
C SER A 112 -10.63 18.00 5.94
N ASP A 113 -10.59 18.53 7.16
CA ASP A 113 -11.82 18.88 7.89
C ASP A 113 -12.51 20.07 7.21
N MET A 114 -13.85 20.04 7.19
CA MET A 114 -14.66 21.10 6.56
C MET A 114 -15.27 22.03 7.60
N TYR A 115 -14.77 23.27 7.61
CA TYR A 115 -15.33 24.36 8.41
C TYR A 115 -16.06 25.41 7.59
N ARG A 116 -15.90 25.39 6.26
CA ARG A 116 -16.57 26.29 5.30
C ARG A 116 -17.00 25.44 4.12
N CYS A 117 -18.26 25.56 3.73
CA CYS A 117 -18.87 24.78 2.66
C CYS A 117 -19.80 25.65 1.84
N THR A 118 -19.91 25.33 0.55
CA THR A 118 -20.81 26.00 -0.38
C THR A 118 -21.83 24.98 -0.84
N HIS A 119 -23.11 25.27 -0.63
CA HIS A 119 -24.23 24.46 -1.07
C HIS A 119 -24.84 25.10 -2.32
N ILE A 120 -24.75 24.41 -3.44
CA ILE A 120 -25.38 24.82 -4.71
C ILE A 120 -26.55 23.89 -4.96
N TYR A 121 -27.74 24.48 -5.05
CA TYR A 121 -28.97 23.77 -5.39
C TYR A 121 -29.34 24.08 -6.84
N VAL A 122 -29.76 23.04 -7.55
CA VAL A 122 -30.13 23.10 -8.96
C VAL A 122 -31.49 22.48 -9.16
N ASN A 123 -32.23 22.96 -10.15
CA ASN A 123 -33.44 22.35 -10.63
C ASN A 123 -33.19 21.69 -11.98
N TYR A 124 -33.82 20.55 -12.23
CA TYR A 124 -33.69 19.86 -13.50
C TYR A 124 -34.92 19.01 -13.81
N THR A 125 -35.13 18.73 -15.09
CA THR A 125 -36.17 17.85 -15.57
C THR A 125 -35.55 16.54 -16.10
N PRO A 126 -35.88 15.38 -15.50
CA PRO A 126 -35.32 14.11 -15.94
C PRO A 126 -35.92 13.64 -17.27
N PHE A 127 -35.14 12.89 -18.03
CA PHE A 127 -35.66 12.19 -19.21
C PHE A 127 -36.75 11.18 -18.83
N GLY A 128 -37.95 11.34 -19.40
CA GLY A 128 -38.93 10.24 -19.51
C GLY A 128 -40.13 10.24 -18.56
N ASN A 129 -40.66 11.40 -18.14
CA ASN A 129 -42.02 11.49 -17.60
C ASN A 129 -42.85 12.47 -18.44
N ASP A 130 -43.71 11.94 -19.30
CA ASP A 130 -44.77 12.70 -20.02
C ASP A 130 -45.88 13.18 -19.08
N THR A 131 -45.78 12.89 -17.78
CA THR A 131 -46.68 13.40 -16.76
C THR A 131 -46.08 14.67 -16.15
N PHE A 132 -46.50 15.81 -16.72
CA PHE A 132 -46.40 17.18 -16.18
C PHE A 132 -45.06 17.56 -15.57
N ASP A 133 -44.24 18.36 -16.27
CA ASP A 133 -43.24 19.34 -15.76
C ASP A 133 -42.82 19.27 -14.28
N GLU A 134 -42.50 18.07 -13.75
CA GLU A 134 -42.05 17.93 -12.37
C GLU A 134 -40.56 18.26 -12.35
N GLU A 135 -40.28 19.49 -11.97
CA GLU A 135 -38.95 20.00 -11.71
C GLU A 135 -38.42 19.37 -10.41
N PHE A 136 -37.28 18.68 -10.49
CA PHE A 136 -36.63 18.07 -9.34
C PHE A 136 -35.52 18.97 -8.83
N GLU A 137 -35.58 19.29 -7.53
CA GLU A 137 -34.48 19.94 -6.85
C GLU A 137 -33.39 18.92 -6.48
N GLY A 138 -32.15 19.23 -6.86
CA GLY A 138 -30.97 18.46 -6.54
C GLY A 138 -29.83 19.32 -6.02
N ILE A 139 -28.88 18.69 -5.34
CA ILE A 139 -27.61 19.30 -4.96
C ILE A 139 -26.59 19.07 -6.07
N LEU A 140 -25.91 20.14 -6.47
CA LEU A 140 -24.85 20.06 -7.46
C LEU A 140 -23.54 19.71 -6.77
N LEU A 141 -22.88 18.66 -7.23
CA LEU A 141 -21.57 18.25 -6.75
C LEU A 141 -20.55 18.26 -7.88
N VAL A 142 -19.31 18.65 -7.57
CA VAL A 142 -18.19 18.52 -8.50
C VAL A 142 -17.85 17.05 -8.80
N ASN A 143 -18.06 16.16 -7.81
CA ASN A 143 -18.01 14.70 -7.91
C ASN A 143 -18.76 14.06 -6.73
N ILE A 144 -18.82 12.73 -6.63
CA ILE A 144 -19.62 12.04 -5.59
C ILE A 144 -19.17 12.35 -4.15
N LYS A 145 -17.93 12.82 -3.97
CA LYS A 145 -17.38 13.20 -2.66
C LYS A 145 -17.45 14.72 -2.41
N GLY A 146 -17.76 15.53 -3.43
CA GLY A 146 -17.80 16.98 -3.33
C GLY A 146 -16.43 17.64 -3.11
N CYS A 147 -15.31 16.99 -3.47
CA CYS A 147 -13.96 17.50 -3.21
C CYS A 147 -13.06 17.45 -4.44
N GLY A 148 -12.11 18.38 -4.57
CA GLY A 148 -11.20 18.47 -5.72
C GLY A 148 -9.80 18.97 -5.35
N TYR A 149 -8.87 18.84 -6.28
CA TYR A 149 -7.50 19.33 -6.17
C TYR A 149 -7.11 20.08 -7.45
N PRO A 150 -6.44 21.25 -7.36
CA PRO A 150 -5.86 21.92 -8.52
C PRO A 150 -4.75 21.08 -9.18
N PRO A 151 -4.57 21.15 -10.51
CA PRO A 151 -5.26 22.03 -11.47
C PRO A 151 -6.57 21.46 -12.02
N ASP A 152 -6.90 20.20 -11.75
CA ASP A 152 -8.06 19.53 -12.36
C ASP A 152 -9.39 20.11 -11.87
N VAL A 153 -9.46 20.47 -10.59
CA VAL A 153 -10.65 21.05 -9.97
C VAL A 153 -10.25 22.20 -9.07
N THR A 154 -10.70 23.41 -9.42
CA THR A 154 -10.56 24.61 -8.60
C THR A 154 -11.94 25.04 -8.10
N CYS A 155 -12.17 25.02 -6.79
CA CYS A 155 -13.49 25.27 -6.23
C CYS A 155 -13.97 26.72 -6.40
N SER A 156 -13.07 27.70 -6.43
CA SER A 156 -13.44 29.09 -6.72
C SER A 156 -14.11 29.20 -8.09
N ASN A 157 -13.47 28.64 -9.13
CA ASN A 157 -13.98 28.68 -10.50
C ASN A 157 -15.28 27.89 -10.63
N PHE A 158 -15.39 26.76 -9.95
CA PHE A 158 -16.61 25.95 -9.94
C PHE A 158 -17.79 26.73 -9.35
N THR A 159 -17.60 27.35 -8.19
CA THR A 159 -18.63 28.14 -7.52
C THR A 159 -19.00 29.40 -8.30
N GLU A 160 -18.04 30.06 -8.94
CA GLU A 160 -18.30 31.22 -9.80
C GLU A 160 -19.06 30.84 -11.07
N SER A 161 -18.73 29.69 -11.68
CA SER A 161 -19.36 29.27 -12.94
C SER A 161 -20.76 28.70 -12.78
N TYR A 162 -21.03 28.02 -11.66
CA TYR A 162 -22.26 27.25 -11.46
C TYR A 162 -23.07 27.67 -10.23
N GLY A 163 -22.53 28.52 -9.36
CA GLY A 163 -23.20 28.96 -8.15
C GLY A 163 -24.06 30.22 -8.33
N GLU A 164 -24.01 30.88 -9.48
CA GLU A 164 -24.87 32.04 -9.76
C GLU A 164 -26.32 31.59 -10.01
N PRO A 165 -27.33 32.12 -9.29
CA PRO A 165 -28.73 31.80 -9.52
C PRO A 165 -29.17 32.10 -10.95
N GLY A 166 -29.88 31.17 -11.58
CA GLY A 166 -30.30 31.24 -12.97
C GLY A 166 -29.25 30.78 -13.99
N SER A 167 -28.06 30.35 -13.54
CA SER A 167 -27.07 29.74 -14.45
C SER A 167 -27.58 28.38 -14.97
N GLU A 168 -27.52 28.19 -16.29
CA GLU A 168 -27.94 26.96 -16.96
C GLU A 168 -26.73 26.19 -17.51
N PHE A 169 -26.64 24.89 -17.24
CA PHE A 169 -25.53 24.06 -17.71
C PHE A 169 -25.92 22.58 -17.83
N PRO A 170 -25.22 21.81 -18.68
CA PRO A 170 -25.46 20.38 -18.79
C PRO A 170 -24.96 19.64 -17.54
N CYS A 171 -25.80 18.77 -17.01
CA CYS A 171 -25.57 18.04 -15.76
C CYS A 171 -26.08 16.59 -15.87
N TYR A 172 -25.62 15.74 -14.97
CA TYR A 172 -25.96 14.32 -14.92
C TYR A 172 -26.55 14.01 -13.55
N TYR A 173 -27.77 13.46 -13.53
CA TYR A 173 -28.45 13.12 -12.30
C TYR A 173 -28.33 11.61 -12.01
N SER A 174 -28.35 11.25 -10.74
CA SER A 174 -28.34 9.85 -10.32
C SER A 174 -29.73 9.23 -10.48
N ARG A 175 -29.82 8.07 -11.13
CA ARG A 175 -31.07 7.31 -11.25
C ARG A 175 -31.48 6.66 -9.94
N GLN A 176 -30.49 6.31 -9.12
CA GLN A 176 -30.69 5.72 -7.79
C GLN A 176 -31.15 6.76 -6.76
N ASN A 177 -30.59 7.97 -6.83
CA ASN A 177 -30.95 9.09 -5.95
C ASN A 177 -31.11 10.40 -6.74
N ARG A 178 -32.36 10.81 -6.96
CA ARG A 178 -32.71 12.01 -7.75
C ARG A 178 -32.25 13.32 -7.12
N THR A 179 -31.84 13.34 -5.85
CA THR A 179 -31.38 14.58 -5.21
C THR A 179 -29.92 14.91 -5.51
N ILE A 180 -29.16 14.03 -6.17
CA ILE A 180 -27.72 14.24 -6.43
C ILE A 180 -27.47 14.44 -7.92
N VAL A 181 -26.75 15.51 -8.24
CA VAL A 181 -26.42 15.90 -9.61
C VAL A 181 -24.93 16.23 -9.73
N MET A 182 -24.33 15.84 -10.85
CA MET A 182 -22.93 16.12 -11.17
C MET A 182 -22.78 16.91 -12.46
N ARG A 183 -21.82 17.84 -12.47
CA ARG A 183 -21.51 18.61 -13.67
C ARG A 183 -20.86 17.77 -14.78
N HIS A 184 -19.94 16.90 -14.39
CA HIS A 184 -19.20 16.04 -15.31
C HIS A 184 -19.27 14.60 -14.83
N TYR A 185 -19.82 13.73 -15.68
CA TYR A 185 -19.83 12.28 -15.48
C TYR A 185 -19.35 11.61 -16.76
N ASP A 186 -18.36 10.73 -16.62
CA ASP A 186 -17.83 9.90 -17.69
C ASP A 186 -17.62 8.50 -17.11
N ARG A 187 -18.46 7.55 -17.54
CA ARG A 187 -18.43 6.18 -17.05
C ARG A 187 -17.14 5.47 -17.44
N ASP A 188 -16.64 5.71 -18.65
CA ASP A 188 -15.49 4.99 -19.20
C ASP A 188 -14.22 5.37 -18.43
N ARG A 189 -14.07 6.65 -18.08
CA ARG A 189 -12.97 7.10 -17.19
C ARG A 189 -13.01 6.45 -15.82
N GLN A 190 -14.19 6.33 -15.21
CA GLN A 190 -14.30 5.69 -13.89
C GLN A 190 -13.95 4.20 -13.95
N VAL A 191 -14.33 3.51 -15.03
CA VAL A 191 -13.94 2.11 -15.26
C VAL A 191 -12.43 2.00 -15.50
N GLU A 192 -11.84 2.91 -16.27
CA GLU A 192 -10.40 2.95 -16.52
C GLU A 192 -9.61 3.12 -15.21
N VAL A 193 -10.05 4.01 -14.33
CA VAL A 193 -9.47 4.21 -12.98
C VAL A 193 -9.51 2.90 -12.18
N ILE A 194 -10.65 2.21 -12.16
CA ILE A 194 -10.78 0.92 -11.45
C ILE A 194 -9.82 -0.13 -12.04
N ILE A 195 -9.71 -0.21 -13.37
CA ILE A 195 -8.82 -1.18 -14.01
C ILE A 195 -7.36 -0.89 -13.66
N HIS A 196 -6.92 0.36 -13.82
CA HIS A 196 -5.51 0.72 -13.64
C HIS A 196 -5.06 0.70 -12.18
N TYR A 197 -5.89 1.20 -11.26
CA TYR A 197 -5.48 1.40 -9.86
C TYR A 197 -5.88 0.24 -8.93
N PHE A 198 -6.87 -0.58 -9.31
CA PHE A 198 -7.25 -1.77 -8.54
C PHE A 198 -6.87 -3.07 -9.25
N ALA A 199 -7.39 -3.29 -10.46
CA ALA A 199 -7.26 -4.60 -11.11
C ALA A 199 -5.80 -4.95 -11.44
N ILE A 200 -5.02 -4.01 -12.00
CA ILE A 200 -3.61 -4.26 -12.37
C ILE A 200 -2.75 -4.58 -11.12
N PRO A 201 -2.68 -3.73 -10.07
CA PRO A 201 -1.86 -4.04 -8.90
C PRO A 201 -2.35 -5.27 -8.12
N PHE A 202 -3.66 -5.54 -8.14
CA PHE A 202 -4.23 -6.76 -7.57
C PHE A 202 -3.76 -8.01 -8.30
N VAL A 203 -3.88 -8.04 -9.63
CA VAL A 203 -3.40 -9.17 -10.45
C VAL A 203 -1.89 -9.38 -10.28
N VAL A 204 -1.09 -8.30 -10.28
CA VAL A 204 0.36 -8.40 -10.03
C VAL A 204 0.64 -8.99 -8.65
N THR A 205 -0.05 -8.55 -7.61
CA THR A 205 0.11 -9.08 -6.24
C THR A 205 -0.25 -10.57 -6.19
N VAL A 206 -1.35 -10.98 -6.81
CA VAL A 206 -1.80 -12.38 -6.83
C VAL A 206 -0.83 -13.27 -7.60
N VAL A 207 -0.43 -12.86 -8.82
CA VAL A 207 0.48 -13.64 -9.66
C VAL A 207 1.85 -13.79 -9.00
N THR A 208 2.42 -12.70 -8.47
CA THR A 208 3.71 -12.75 -7.76
C THR A 208 3.64 -13.62 -6.51
N SER A 209 2.54 -13.57 -5.76
CA SER A 209 2.30 -14.44 -4.60
C SER A 209 2.22 -15.92 -4.99
N VAL A 210 1.47 -16.27 -6.05
CA VAL A 210 1.37 -17.65 -6.55
C VAL A 210 2.73 -18.17 -7.01
N VAL A 211 3.49 -17.37 -7.75
CA VAL A 211 4.85 -17.74 -8.20
C VAL A 211 5.77 -18.00 -7.02
N LEU A 212 5.77 -17.13 -6.01
CA LEU A 212 6.54 -17.34 -4.78
C LEU A 212 6.10 -18.61 -4.05
N CYS A 213 4.80 -18.87 -3.95
CA CYS A 213 4.28 -20.10 -3.35
C CYS A 213 4.80 -21.34 -4.07
N VAL A 214 4.71 -21.41 -5.40
CA VAL A 214 5.21 -22.55 -6.19
C VAL A 214 6.72 -22.71 -6.02
N MET A 215 7.49 -21.63 -6.17
CA MET A 215 8.94 -21.63 -5.99
C MET A 215 9.36 -22.17 -4.62
N HIS A 216 8.69 -21.75 -3.54
CA HIS A 216 9.02 -22.19 -2.18
C HIS A 216 8.46 -23.58 -1.81
N CYS A 217 7.30 -23.97 -2.35
CA CYS A 217 6.75 -25.31 -2.21
C CYS A 217 7.62 -26.38 -2.88
N ASP A 218 8.10 -26.10 -4.10
CA ASP A 218 9.03 -27.00 -4.82
C ASP A 218 10.38 -27.10 -4.11
N CYS A 219 10.86 -26.01 -3.49
CA CYS A 219 12.03 -26.05 -2.63
C CYS A 219 11.86 -26.95 -1.40
N ARG A 220 10.68 -26.93 -0.72
CA ARG A 220 10.43 -27.84 0.42
C ARG A 220 10.43 -29.30 -0.01
N ARG A 221 9.90 -29.63 -1.19
CA ARG A 221 9.92 -31.01 -1.71
C ARG A 221 11.31 -31.48 -2.14
N SER A 222 12.17 -30.58 -2.64
CA SER A 222 13.54 -30.94 -3.04
C SER A 222 14.49 -31.20 -1.86
N GLN A 223 14.14 -30.78 -0.64
CA GLN A 223 14.83 -31.19 0.59
C GLN A 223 14.27 -32.53 1.08
N ALA A 224 14.59 -33.62 0.37
CA ALA A 224 14.43 -34.96 0.95
C ALA A 224 15.29 -35.07 2.23
N PRO A 225 14.87 -35.82 3.26
CA PRO A 225 15.57 -35.87 4.54
C PRO A 225 17.01 -36.32 4.29
N ALA A 226 17.97 -35.48 4.69
CA ALA A 226 19.35 -35.92 4.78
C ALA A 226 19.37 -37.10 5.77
N ILE A 227 19.66 -38.30 5.28
CA ILE A 227 19.99 -39.45 6.14
C ILE A 227 21.20 -39.02 6.96
N ARG A 228 20.96 -38.54 8.18
CA ARG A 228 21.99 -38.14 9.10
C ARG A 228 22.62 -39.42 9.64
N ARG A 229 23.73 -39.85 9.02
CA ARG A 229 24.69 -40.75 9.66
C ARG A 229 24.96 -40.20 11.06
N THR A 230 24.65 -41.00 12.08
CA THR A 230 24.98 -40.75 13.48
C THR A 230 26.49 -40.52 13.57
N ARG A 231 26.89 -39.29 13.88
CA ARG A 231 28.22 -39.02 14.45
C ARG A 231 28.07 -38.00 15.56
N ILE A 232 28.45 -38.47 16.73
CA ILE A 232 28.40 -37.88 18.06
C ILE A 232 29.09 -36.50 18.10
N GLN A 233 28.44 -35.58 18.81
CA GLN A 233 28.93 -34.37 19.52
C GLN A 233 29.97 -33.46 18.82
N ASP A 234 29.62 -32.19 18.57
CA ASP A 234 30.13 -31.11 19.43
C ASP A 234 29.37 -29.78 19.25
N GLN A 235 29.24 -29.07 20.37
CA GLN A 235 28.61 -27.76 20.52
C GLN A 235 29.35 -26.68 19.72
N SER A 236 28.62 -25.70 19.15
CA SER A 236 28.84 -24.24 19.34
C SER A 236 28.18 -23.37 18.24
N ASP A 237 27.23 -22.56 18.70
CA ASP A 237 27.01 -21.13 18.42
C ASP A 237 26.65 -20.65 17.00
N CYS A 238 25.42 -20.17 16.82
CA CYS A 238 25.05 -18.77 17.11
C CYS A 238 23.78 -18.38 16.33
N SER A 239 22.60 -18.58 16.92
CA SER A 239 21.36 -17.88 16.53
C SER A 239 21.12 -16.76 17.54
N ILE A 240 21.67 -15.59 17.23
CA ILE A 240 21.26 -14.31 17.82
C ILE A 240 19.84 -14.03 17.29
N SER A 241 18.85 -13.91 18.19
CA SER A 241 17.66 -13.01 18.06
C SER A 241 16.43 -13.42 18.90
N THR A 242 16.53 -14.19 19.98
CA THR A 242 15.34 -14.45 20.86
C THR A 242 15.58 -14.36 22.36
N ARG A 243 16.74 -13.86 22.83
CA ARG A 243 17.04 -13.83 24.28
C ARG A 243 16.68 -12.52 25.01
N VAL A 244 16.17 -11.50 24.32
CA VAL A 244 15.90 -10.19 24.96
C VAL A 244 14.46 -10.07 25.51
N GLU A 245 13.49 -10.83 25.00
CA GLU A 245 12.09 -10.68 25.47
C GLU A 245 11.70 -11.58 26.66
N ARG A 246 12.52 -12.56 27.04
CA ARG A 246 12.13 -13.51 28.12
C ARG A 246 12.67 -13.18 29.51
N MET A 247 13.52 -12.15 29.65
CA MET A 247 14.05 -11.73 30.96
C MET A 247 13.30 -10.55 31.61
N GLN A 248 12.40 -9.86 30.91
CA GLN A 248 11.58 -8.82 31.54
C GLN A 248 10.34 -9.38 32.28
N SER A 249 9.80 -10.53 31.90
CA SER A 249 8.62 -11.11 32.56
C SER A 249 8.89 -11.94 33.82
N GLN A 250 10.17 -12.16 34.20
CA GLN A 250 10.54 -12.91 35.41
C GLN A 250 11.09 -12.04 36.54
N ALA A 251 11.31 -10.74 36.30
CA ALA A 251 11.76 -9.80 37.32
C ALA A 251 10.61 -9.16 38.13
N ASP A 252 9.36 -9.30 37.71
CA ASP A 252 8.19 -8.71 38.40
C ASP A 252 7.43 -9.70 39.32
N VAL A 253 7.88 -10.95 39.42
CA VAL A 253 7.17 -12.00 40.19
C VAL A 253 7.82 -12.30 41.57
N ASN A 254 9.01 -11.78 41.87
CA ASN A 254 9.71 -12.02 43.14
C ASN A 254 10.11 -10.73 43.88
N ARG A 255 9.16 -9.81 44.09
CA ARG A 255 9.33 -8.70 45.04
C ARG A 255 8.53 -8.99 46.32
N PRO A 256 9.16 -9.40 47.44
CA PRO A 256 8.53 -9.33 48.75
C PRO A 256 8.56 -7.89 49.30
N LEU A 257 7.57 -7.58 50.15
CA LEU A 257 7.37 -6.34 50.91
C LEU A 257 8.64 -5.79 51.58
#